data_AF-A0A452ZIL2-F1
#
_entry.id   AF-A0A452ZIL2-F1
#
_cell.length_a   1.000
_cell.length_b   1.000
_cell.length_c   1.000
_cell.angle_alpha   90.00
_cell.angle_beta   90.00
_cell.angle_gamma   90.00
#
_symmetry.space_group_name_H-M   'P 1'
#
loop_
_entity.id
_entity.type
_entity.pdbx_description
1 polymer ?
#
loop_
_entity_poly.entity_id
_entity_poly.type
_entity_poly.pdbx_seq_one_letter_code
_entity_poly.pdbx_strand_id
1 'polypeptide(L)'
;LRFSLAAASLYELKELCCHRDQQTVPSTYFLSKLEEAKLLRAQGQHDMAIGLGKYILKNHTDERNKSDVYRLVGKWLAETRSSNSRTIIEDYLNHSVALDKKYMSRQCRTHFHLAHYTYNLFKSYEERLSSNEWQAALRLRKYKTKELDTLLKRLKNSSKAEKSDYGAKIQELQKQLALDREEAQKIQDDRDEFLSLALEGYQRSLVVGGKYDLQVVFRLVSLWFNLFSRKQVVDSMIKTTKEVISFSSISLFLLVLFSLPC
;
A
#
# COMPACT_ATOMS: atom_id res chain seq x y z
N LEU A 1 -4.52 -26.03 -21.59
CA LEU A 1 -4.69 -27.26 -20.76
C LEU A 1 -5.00 -27.01 -19.28
N ARG A 2 -4.24 -26.17 -18.54
CA ARG A 2 -4.52 -25.99 -17.09
C ARG A 2 -5.83 -25.23 -16.79
N PHE A 3 -6.14 -24.19 -17.56
CA PHE A 3 -7.38 -23.41 -17.37
C PHE A 3 -8.65 -24.16 -17.80
N SER A 4 -8.55 -25.04 -18.80
CA SER A 4 -9.67 -25.86 -19.27
C SER A 4 -10.06 -26.91 -18.22
N LEU A 5 -9.08 -27.50 -17.51
CA LEU A 5 -9.34 -28.40 -16.39
C LEU A 5 -10.01 -27.66 -15.22
N ALA A 6 -9.48 -26.49 -14.85
CA ALA A 6 -10.07 -25.67 -13.78
C ALA A 6 -11.50 -25.22 -14.12
N ALA A 7 -11.78 -24.87 -15.38
CA ALA A 7 -13.11 -24.52 -15.85
C ALA A 7 -14.08 -25.71 -15.79
N ALA A 8 -13.64 -26.90 -16.19
CA ALA A 8 -14.45 -28.12 -16.14
C ALA A 8 -14.80 -28.51 -14.69
N SER A 9 -13.83 -28.53 -13.78
CA SER A 9 -14.08 -28.82 -12.37
C SER A 9 -14.99 -27.78 -11.71
N LEU A 10 -14.90 -26.51 -12.13
CA LEU A 10 -15.78 -25.45 -11.64
C LEU A 10 -17.21 -25.60 -12.16
N TYR A 11 -17.38 -26.09 -13.39
CA TYR A 11 -18.69 -26.41 -13.95
C TYR A 11 -19.35 -27.55 -13.17
N GLU A 12 -18.64 -28.65 -12.93
CA GLU A 12 -19.11 -29.77 -12.10
C GLU A 12 -19.48 -29.32 -10.69
N LEU A 13 -18.66 -28.45 -10.07
CA LEU A 13 -18.94 -27.88 -8.75
C LEU A 13 -20.24 -27.07 -8.75
N LYS A 14 -20.49 -26.25 -9.78
CA LYS A 14 -21.71 -25.45 -9.90
C LYS A 14 -22.94 -26.34 -10.05
N GLU A 15 -22.86 -27.38 -10.88
CA GLU A 15 -23.92 -28.35 -11.07
C GLU A 15 -24.28 -29.04 -9.74
N LEU A 16 -23.28 -29.49 -8.98
CA LEU A 16 -23.46 -30.07 -7.65
C LEU A 16 -24.07 -29.09 -6.63
N CYS A 17 -23.79 -27.79 -6.73
CA CYS A 17 -24.39 -26.77 -5.87
C CYS A 17 -25.87 -26.50 -6.18
N CYS A 18 -26.28 -26.64 -7.44
CA CYS A 18 -27.68 -26.48 -7.85
C CYS A 18 -28.59 -27.61 -7.34
N HIS A 19 -28.03 -28.76 -6.97
CA HIS A 19 -28.77 -29.97 -6.56
C HIS A 19 -28.85 -30.21 -5.03
N ARG A 20 -28.27 -29.36 -4.17
CA ARG A 20 -28.31 -29.53 -2.69
C ARG A 20 -29.18 -28.48 -1.97
N ASP A 21 -29.92 -28.94 -0.96
CA ASP A 21 -30.82 -28.15 -0.11
C ASP A 21 -30.16 -27.12 0.84
N GLN A 22 -30.99 -26.13 1.19
CA GLN A 22 -30.74 -24.74 1.59
C GLN A 22 -29.77 -24.43 2.75
N GLN A 23 -29.29 -25.39 3.55
CA GLN A 23 -28.46 -25.09 4.73
C GLN A 23 -26.93 -25.18 4.48
N THR A 24 -26.48 -25.96 3.50
CA THR A 24 -25.04 -26.07 3.12
C THR A 24 -24.67 -25.24 1.88
N VAL A 25 -25.67 -24.70 1.19
CA VAL A 25 -25.58 -23.94 -0.07
C VAL A 25 -24.83 -22.59 0.04
N PRO A 26 -24.94 -21.80 1.12
CA PRO A 26 -24.36 -20.45 1.12
C PRO A 26 -22.82 -20.44 1.04
N SER A 27 -22.16 -21.38 1.73
CA SER A 27 -20.70 -21.45 1.81
C SER A 27 -20.07 -22.06 0.56
N THR A 28 -20.69 -23.13 0.01
CA THR A 28 -20.23 -23.78 -1.23
C THR A 28 -20.47 -22.89 -2.45
N TYR A 29 -21.62 -22.21 -2.52
CA TYR A 29 -21.91 -21.23 -3.55
C TYR A 29 -20.90 -20.07 -3.54
N PHE A 30 -20.59 -19.53 -2.36
CA PHE A 30 -19.55 -18.51 -2.21
C PHE A 30 -18.20 -18.99 -2.76
N LEU A 31 -17.77 -20.20 -2.37
CA LEU A 31 -16.50 -20.75 -2.81
C LEU A 31 -16.47 -20.93 -4.33
N SER A 32 -17.56 -21.41 -4.93
CA SER A 32 -17.68 -21.55 -6.39
C SER A 32 -17.51 -20.20 -7.11
N LYS A 33 -18.11 -19.12 -6.57
CA LYS A 33 -18.01 -17.77 -7.13
C LYS A 33 -16.62 -17.17 -6.94
N LEU A 34 -15.97 -17.47 -5.82
CA LEU A 34 -14.60 -17.04 -5.58
C LEU A 34 -13.61 -17.74 -6.53
N GLU A 35 -13.76 -19.05 -6.76
CA GLU A 35 -12.95 -19.77 -7.73
C GLU A 35 -13.23 -19.31 -9.17
N GLU A 36 -14.48 -18.95 -9.48
CA GLU A 36 -14.83 -18.35 -10.78
C GLU A 36 -14.09 -17.01 -10.97
N ALA A 37 -14.06 -16.15 -9.95
CA ALA A 37 -13.31 -14.90 -10.00
C ALA A 37 -11.81 -15.12 -10.19
N LYS A 38 -11.23 -16.13 -9.53
CA LYS A 38 -9.81 -16.49 -9.69
C LYS A 38 -9.51 -17.05 -11.08
N LEU A 39 -10.42 -17.83 -11.66
CA LEU A 39 -10.29 -18.36 -13.01
C LEU A 39 -10.34 -17.23 -14.06
N LEU A 40 -11.30 -16.31 -13.93
CA LEU A 40 -11.39 -15.10 -14.76
C LEU A 40 -10.08 -14.30 -14.69
N ARG A 41 -9.54 -14.12 -13.47
CA ARG A 41 -8.25 -13.44 -13.27
C ARG A 41 -7.13 -14.14 -14.03
N ALA A 42 -7.05 -15.47 -13.92
CA ALA A 42 -6.01 -16.27 -14.55
C ALA A 42 -6.10 -16.31 -16.09
N GLN A 43 -7.31 -16.11 -16.64
CA GLN A 43 -7.57 -15.97 -18.07
C GLN A 43 -7.29 -14.57 -18.63
N GLY A 44 -6.86 -13.61 -17.79
CA GLY A 44 -6.62 -12.22 -18.21
C GLY A 44 -7.87 -11.33 -18.20
N GLN A 45 -9.03 -11.87 -17.81
CA GLN A 45 -10.29 -11.14 -17.70
C GLN A 45 -10.36 -10.36 -16.39
N HIS A 46 -9.50 -9.35 -16.25
CA HIS A 46 -9.24 -8.66 -14.99
C HIS A 46 -10.44 -7.87 -14.45
N ASP A 47 -11.14 -7.12 -15.29
CA ASP A 47 -12.28 -6.30 -14.87
C ASP A 47 -13.46 -7.17 -14.43
N MET A 48 -13.70 -8.28 -15.13
CA MET A 48 -14.73 -9.25 -14.75
C MET A 48 -14.40 -9.92 -13.42
N ALA A 49 -13.14 -10.31 -13.19
CA ALA A 49 -12.71 -10.87 -11.91
C ALA A 49 -12.92 -9.89 -10.74
N ILE A 50 -12.54 -8.62 -10.93
CA ILE A 50 -12.73 -7.57 -9.92
C ILE A 50 -14.22 -7.29 -9.70
N GLY A 51 -15.01 -7.18 -10.77
CA GLY A 51 -16.45 -6.99 -10.71
C GLY A 51 -17.16 -8.10 -9.94
N LEU A 52 -16.79 -9.36 -10.22
CA LEU A 52 -17.32 -10.52 -9.51
C LEU A 52 -16.90 -10.51 -8.03
N GLY A 53 -15.66 -10.14 -7.71
CA GLY A 53 -15.20 -9.96 -6.34
C GLY A 53 -16.02 -8.92 -5.57
N LYS A 54 -16.27 -7.75 -6.18
CA LYS A 54 -17.12 -6.70 -5.58
C LYS A 54 -18.57 -7.16 -5.38
N TYR A 55 -19.11 -7.91 -6.34
CA TYR A 55 -20.44 -8.52 -6.23
C TYR A 55 -20.52 -9.49 -5.03
N ILE A 56 -19.50 -10.34 -4.87
CA ILE A 56 -19.42 -11.29 -3.74
C ILE A 56 -19.41 -10.52 -2.40
N LEU A 57 -18.64 -9.44 -2.29
CA LEU A 57 -18.56 -8.63 -1.06
C LEU A 57 -19.91 -8.01 -0.67
N LYS A 58 -20.70 -7.57 -1.66
CA LYS A 58 -22.02 -6.96 -1.45
C LYS A 58 -23.06 -7.98 -0.99
N ASN A 59 -23.03 -9.18 -1.55
CA ASN A 59 -24.15 -10.14 -1.42
C ASN A 59 -23.90 -11.26 -0.41
N HIS A 60 -22.67 -11.52 0.00
CA HIS A 60 -22.39 -12.50 1.03
C HIS A 60 -22.52 -11.88 2.42
N THR A 61 -22.81 -12.68 3.45
CA THR A 61 -22.96 -12.21 4.85
C THR A 61 -21.82 -12.65 5.76
N ASP A 62 -21.14 -13.76 5.44
CA ASP A 62 -20.05 -14.30 6.28
C ASP A 62 -18.79 -13.41 6.24
N GLU A 63 -18.48 -12.81 7.38
CA GLU A 63 -17.30 -11.98 7.63
C GLU A 63 -15.98 -12.70 7.31
N ARG A 64 -15.89 -14.00 7.62
CA ARG A 64 -14.66 -14.78 7.46
C ARG A 64 -14.26 -14.94 6.00
N ASN A 65 -15.26 -15.19 5.16
CA ASN A 65 -15.11 -15.36 3.73
C ASN A 65 -14.88 -14.03 3.00
N LYS A 66 -15.49 -12.94 3.51
CA LYS A 66 -15.26 -11.58 3.00
C LYS A 66 -13.82 -11.12 3.13
N SER A 67 -13.12 -11.44 4.22
CA SER A 67 -11.72 -11.02 4.39
C SER A 67 -10.85 -11.45 3.20
N ASP A 68 -10.95 -12.71 2.78
CA ASP A 68 -10.16 -13.24 1.67
C ASP A 68 -10.49 -12.56 0.34
N VAL A 69 -11.76 -12.20 0.13
CA VAL A 69 -12.22 -11.49 -1.08
C VAL A 69 -11.72 -10.05 -1.06
N TYR A 70 -11.85 -9.32 0.05
CA TYR A 70 -11.30 -7.97 0.21
C TYR A 70 -9.81 -7.94 -0.10
N ARG A 71 -9.05 -8.89 0.46
CA ARG A 71 -7.61 -9.03 0.19
C ARG A 71 -7.29 -9.29 -1.28
N LEU A 72 -8.04 -10.20 -1.93
CA LEU A 72 -7.81 -10.54 -3.33
C LEU A 72 -8.19 -9.39 -4.27
N VAL A 73 -9.34 -8.76 -4.05
CA VAL A 73 -9.78 -7.60 -4.84
C VAL A 73 -8.81 -6.44 -4.65
N GLY A 74 -8.40 -6.12 -3.42
CA GLY A 74 -7.37 -5.11 -3.16
C GLY A 74 -6.06 -5.39 -3.90
N LYS A 75 -5.59 -6.64 -3.87
CA LYS A 75 -4.41 -7.08 -4.65
C LYS A 75 -4.62 -6.89 -6.16
N TRP A 76 -5.77 -7.30 -6.70
CA TRP A 76 -6.03 -7.18 -8.13
C TRP A 76 -6.15 -5.74 -8.60
N LEU A 77 -6.83 -4.88 -7.82
CA LEU A 77 -6.92 -3.44 -8.07
C LEU A 77 -5.53 -2.77 -8.10
N ALA A 78 -4.65 -3.17 -7.18
CA ALA A 78 -3.26 -2.70 -7.13
C ALA A 78 -2.47 -3.13 -8.39
N GLU A 79 -2.56 -4.40 -8.76
CA GLU A 79 -1.86 -4.95 -9.94
C GLU A 79 -2.35 -4.33 -11.26
N THR A 80 -3.66 -4.03 -11.38
CA THR A 80 -4.23 -3.41 -12.59
C THR A 80 -4.24 -1.89 -12.55
N ARG A 81 -3.86 -1.27 -11.42
CA ARG A 81 -3.92 0.18 -11.19
C ARG A 81 -5.30 0.79 -11.48
N SER A 82 -6.36 0.01 -11.23
CA SER A 82 -7.74 0.41 -11.53
C SER A 82 -8.44 1.13 -10.36
N SER A 83 -7.70 1.43 -9.29
CA SER A 83 -8.15 2.27 -8.17
C SER A 83 -6.96 3.00 -7.55
N ASN A 84 -7.23 4.12 -6.89
CA ASN A 84 -6.19 4.88 -6.21
C ASN A 84 -5.67 4.12 -4.96
N SER A 85 -4.46 4.46 -4.52
CA SER A 85 -3.79 3.76 -3.42
C SER A 85 -4.55 3.85 -2.09
N ARG A 86 -5.12 5.02 -1.76
CA ARG A 86 -5.87 5.23 -0.51
C ARG A 86 -7.13 4.37 -0.45
N THR A 87 -7.93 4.36 -1.51
CA THR A 87 -9.09 3.47 -1.66
C THR A 87 -8.71 2.00 -1.53
N ILE A 88 -7.60 1.56 -2.13
CA ILE A 88 -7.15 0.16 -1.99
C ILE A 88 -6.78 -0.16 -0.53
N ILE A 89 -6.07 0.75 0.15
CA ILE A 89 -5.68 0.58 1.56
C ILE A 89 -6.90 0.59 2.46
N GLU A 90 -7.71 1.64 2.39
CA GLU A 90 -8.83 1.90 3.30
C GLU A 90 -9.97 0.93 3.07
N ASP A 91 -10.49 0.85 1.83
CA ASP A 91 -11.74 0.15 1.54
C ASP A 91 -11.57 -1.37 1.36
N TYR A 92 -10.34 -1.84 1.14
CA TYR A 92 -10.08 -3.27 0.88
C TYR A 92 -9.08 -3.88 1.87
N LEU A 93 -7.84 -3.41 1.92
CA LEU A 93 -6.81 -4.09 2.71
C LEU A 93 -7.01 -3.93 4.22
N ASN A 94 -7.37 -2.72 4.69
CA ASN A 94 -7.69 -2.47 6.10
C ASN A 94 -8.97 -3.19 6.53
N HIS A 95 -9.97 -3.26 5.65
CA HIS A 95 -11.19 -4.04 5.90
C HIS A 95 -10.87 -5.53 6.05
N SER A 96 -10.02 -6.09 5.19
CA SER A 96 -9.56 -7.48 5.33
C SER A 96 -8.82 -7.71 6.66
N VAL A 97 -7.89 -6.82 7.03
CA VAL A 97 -7.19 -6.88 8.32
C VAL A 97 -8.17 -6.83 9.49
N ALA A 98 -9.16 -5.93 9.45
CA ALA A 98 -10.15 -5.77 10.51
C ALA A 98 -10.98 -7.03 10.74
N LEU A 99 -11.41 -7.70 9.65
CA LEU A 99 -12.20 -8.93 9.72
C LEU A 99 -11.39 -10.12 10.26
N ASP A 100 -10.10 -10.22 9.93
CA ASP A 100 -9.23 -11.31 10.39
C ASP A 100 -8.66 -11.10 11.80
N LYS A 101 -8.92 -9.96 12.47
CA LYS A 101 -8.55 -9.75 13.89
C LYS A 101 -9.05 -10.85 14.84
N LYS A 102 -10.11 -11.58 14.45
CA LYS A 102 -10.66 -12.70 15.23
C LYS A 102 -9.91 -14.03 14.99
N TYR A 103 -9.07 -14.13 13.97
CA TYR A 103 -8.47 -15.39 13.49
C TYR A 103 -6.95 -15.28 13.29
N MET A 104 -6.17 -15.62 14.32
CA MET A 104 -4.70 -15.48 14.33
C MET A 104 -4.00 -16.05 13.09
N SER A 105 -4.38 -17.26 12.64
CA SER A 105 -3.75 -17.91 11.48
C SER A 105 -3.90 -17.15 10.15
N ARG A 106 -4.87 -16.25 10.04
CA ARG A 106 -5.12 -15.43 8.84
C ARG A 106 -4.54 -14.02 8.95
N GLN A 107 -4.34 -13.51 10.16
CA GLN A 107 -3.77 -12.19 10.41
C GLN A 107 -2.37 -12.03 9.81
N CYS A 108 -1.51 -13.04 9.93
CA CYS A 108 -0.18 -13.02 9.33
C CYS A 108 -0.27 -12.71 7.82
N ARG A 109 -1.22 -13.35 7.12
CA ARG A 109 -1.41 -13.17 5.68
C ARG A 109 -1.96 -11.79 5.32
N THR A 110 -2.97 -11.29 6.01
CA THR A 110 -3.57 -9.98 5.70
C THR A 110 -2.61 -8.85 6.00
N HIS A 111 -1.92 -8.90 7.15
CA HIS A 111 -0.86 -7.95 7.50
C HIS A 111 0.29 -7.98 6.50
N PHE A 112 0.75 -9.17 6.09
CA PHE A 112 1.79 -9.30 5.08
C PHE A 112 1.39 -8.65 3.75
N HIS A 113 0.18 -8.90 3.25
CA HIS A 113 -0.25 -8.35 1.96
C HIS A 113 -0.45 -6.83 2.02
N LEU A 114 -0.96 -6.29 3.13
CA LEU A 114 -1.02 -4.84 3.35
C LEU A 114 0.40 -4.24 3.36
N ALA A 115 1.31 -4.81 4.15
CA ALA A 115 2.69 -4.36 4.26
C ALA A 115 3.45 -4.42 2.93
N HIS A 116 3.24 -5.50 2.17
CA HIS A 116 3.86 -5.67 0.87
C HIS A 116 3.37 -4.63 -0.14
N TYR A 117 2.07 -4.32 -0.12
CA TYR A 117 1.52 -3.30 -1.00
C TYR A 117 2.03 -1.90 -0.65
N THR A 118 1.97 -1.51 0.63
CA THR A 118 2.44 -0.19 1.08
C THR A 118 3.95 -0.04 0.91
N TYR A 119 4.73 -1.11 1.06
CA TYR A 119 6.16 -1.10 0.74
C TYR A 119 6.41 -0.84 -0.76
N ASN A 120 5.63 -1.44 -1.65
CA ASN A 120 5.76 -1.20 -3.09
C ASN A 120 5.37 0.24 -3.46
N LEU A 121 4.37 0.83 -2.79
CA LEU A 121 4.04 2.25 -2.93
C LEU A 121 5.19 3.15 -2.45
N PHE A 122 5.75 2.88 -1.27
CA PHE A 122 6.93 3.57 -0.76
C PHE A 122 8.08 3.53 -1.78
N LYS A 123 8.39 2.35 -2.32
CA LYS A 123 9.47 2.18 -3.30
C LYS A 123 9.20 3.00 -4.58
N SER A 124 7.97 2.96 -5.10
CA SER A 124 7.58 3.75 -6.27
C SER A 124 7.72 5.26 -6.03
N TYR A 125 7.44 5.73 -4.81
CA TYR A 125 7.62 7.13 -4.45
C TYR A 125 9.09 7.51 -4.30
N GLU A 126 9.94 6.65 -3.74
CA GLU A 126 11.40 6.87 -3.69
C GLU A 126 12.01 6.91 -5.11
N GLU A 127 11.58 6.01 -6.00
CA GLU A 127 11.96 6.04 -7.42
C GLU A 127 11.53 7.35 -8.08
N ARG A 128 10.32 7.85 -7.78
CA ARG A 128 9.86 9.14 -8.30
C ARG A 128 10.64 10.32 -7.74
N LEU A 129 10.95 10.33 -6.45
CA LEU A 129 11.72 11.41 -5.81
C LEU A 129 13.20 11.43 -6.26
N SER A 130 13.73 10.29 -6.69
CA SER A 130 15.07 10.18 -7.27
C SER A 130 15.10 10.43 -8.79
N SER A 131 13.94 10.64 -9.43
CA SER A 131 13.86 10.79 -10.88
C SER A 131 14.43 12.13 -11.38
N ASN A 132 14.90 12.14 -12.63
CA ASN A 132 15.41 13.35 -13.28
C ASN A 132 14.35 14.43 -13.42
N GLU A 133 13.10 14.04 -13.68
CA GLU A 133 11.95 14.94 -13.76
C GLU A 133 11.74 15.66 -12.43
N TRP A 134 11.79 14.92 -11.31
CA TRP A 134 11.67 15.51 -9.98
C TRP A 134 12.82 16.47 -9.67
N GLN A 135 14.06 16.10 -9.98
CA GLN A 135 15.22 16.96 -9.77
C GLN A 135 15.16 18.23 -10.65
N ALA A 136 14.66 18.13 -11.89
CA ALA A 136 14.41 19.28 -12.74
C ALA A 136 13.34 20.21 -12.16
N ALA A 137 12.21 19.65 -11.68
CA ALA A 137 11.17 20.43 -11.01
C ALA A 137 11.70 21.13 -9.75
N LEU A 138 12.55 20.46 -8.96
CA LEU A 138 13.19 21.06 -7.78
C LEU A 138 14.11 22.23 -8.17
N ARG A 139 14.90 22.10 -9.23
CA ARG A 139 15.73 23.21 -9.76
C ARG A 139 14.88 24.39 -10.21
N LEU A 140 13.78 24.13 -10.92
CA LEU A 140 12.85 25.17 -11.36
C LEU A 140 12.22 25.90 -10.17
N ARG A 141 11.77 25.19 -9.14
CA ARG A 141 11.24 25.79 -7.90
C ARG A 141 12.26 26.67 -7.19
N LYS A 142 13.52 26.22 -7.11
CA LYS A 142 14.63 27.02 -6.56
C LYS A 142 14.87 28.29 -7.37
N TYR A 143 14.86 28.19 -8.70
CA TYR A 143 15.00 29.34 -9.60
C TYR A 143 13.86 30.34 -9.41
N LYS A 144 12.60 29.90 -9.50
CA LYS A 144 11.42 30.75 -9.29
C LYS A 144 11.39 31.39 -7.90
N THR A 145 11.87 30.69 -6.87
CA THR A 145 11.99 31.26 -5.50
C THR A 145 13.01 32.39 -5.45
N LYS A 146 14.14 32.26 -6.16
CA LYS A 146 15.13 33.36 -6.28
C LYS A 146 14.57 34.54 -7.07
N GLU A 147 13.88 34.27 -8.18
CA GLU A 147 13.19 35.31 -8.96
C GLU A 147 12.21 36.09 -8.09
N LEU A 148 11.38 35.39 -7.30
CA LEU A 148 10.46 36.01 -6.36
C LEU A 148 11.17 36.92 -5.34
N ASP A 149 12.29 36.47 -4.74
CA ASP A 149 13.08 37.29 -3.82
C ASP A 149 13.63 38.56 -4.48
N THR A 150 14.10 38.46 -5.73
CA THR A 150 14.56 39.63 -6.49
C THR A 150 13.43 40.62 -6.78
N LEU A 151 12.23 40.13 -7.14
CA LEU A 151 11.06 40.98 -7.37
C LEU A 151 10.59 41.67 -6.08
N LEU A 152 10.58 40.94 -4.96
CA LEU A 152 10.25 41.51 -3.65
C LEU A 152 11.25 42.60 -3.22
N LYS A 153 12.54 42.40 -3.46
CA LYS A 153 13.57 43.43 -3.20
C LYS A 153 13.38 44.67 -4.06
N ARG A 154 13.07 44.51 -5.35
CA ARG A 154 12.77 45.63 -6.26
C ARG A 154 11.51 46.39 -5.85
N LEU A 155 10.45 45.67 -5.47
CA LEU A 155 9.19 46.28 -5.02
C LEU A 155 9.38 47.13 -3.76
N LYS A 156 10.23 46.70 -2.82
CA LYS A 156 10.56 47.48 -1.61
C LYS A 156 11.25 48.80 -1.94
N ASN A 157 11.98 48.85 -3.05
CA ASN A 157 12.77 50.02 -3.46
C ASN A 157 12.05 50.90 -4.51
N SER A 158 10.83 50.56 -4.96
CA SER A 158 10.14 51.26 -6.06
C SER A 158 9.14 52.36 -5.63
N SER A 159 8.83 53.26 -6.57
CA SER A 159 7.85 54.34 -6.45
C SER A 159 6.39 53.82 -6.48
N LYS A 160 5.44 54.59 -5.91
CA LYS A 160 4.02 54.21 -5.73
C LYS A 160 3.32 53.70 -7.01
N ALA A 161 3.68 54.21 -8.20
CA ALA A 161 3.07 53.82 -9.47
C ALA A 161 3.57 52.48 -10.04
N GLU A 162 4.85 52.13 -9.82
CA GLU A 162 5.43 50.85 -10.26
C GLU A 162 5.00 49.67 -9.38
N LYS A 163 4.47 49.93 -8.18
CA LYS A 163 4.06 48.88 -7.23
C LYS A 163 2.88 48.04 -7.71
N SER A 164 2.03 48.56 -8.60
CA SER A 164 0.82 47.89 -9.06
C SER A 164 1.11 46.71 -10.02
N ASP A 165 2.00 46.91 -11.01
CA ASP A 165 2.34 45.88 -12.01
C ASP A 165 3.18 44.74 -11.43
N TYR A 166 4.17 45.08 -10.58
CA TYR A 166 4.96 44.06 -9.88
C TYR A 166 4.12 43.29 -8.86
N GLY A 167 3.11 43.92 -8.26
CA GLY A 167 2.22 43.30 -7.28
C GLY A 167 1.49 42.07 -7.83
N ALA A 168 0.86 42.20 -9.00
CA ALA A 168 0.13 41.10 -9.64
C ALA A 168 1.07 39.93 -9.99
N LYS A 169 2.25 40.22 -10.55
CA LYS A 169 3.24 39.19 -10.91
C LYS A 169 3.81 38.46 -9.70
N ILE A 170 4.09 39.19 -8.61
CA ILE A 170 4.58 38.62 -7.35
C ILE A 170 3.52 37.72 -6.74
N GLN A 171 2.26 38.16 -6.70
CA GLN A 171 1.17 37.38 -6.13
C GLN A 171 0.95 36.07 -6.90
N GLU A 172 0.96 36.13 -8.24
CA GLU A 172 0.82 34.94 -9.08
C GLU A 172 1.99 33.96 -8.88
N LEU A 173 3.22 34.48 -8.86
CA LEU A 173 4.42 33.64 -8.65
C LEU A 173 4.44 33.02 -7.25
N GLN A 174 4.00 33.76 -6.22
CA GLN A 174 3.84 33.25 -4.85
C GLN A 174 2.82 32.12 -4.80
N LYS A 175 1.66 32.31 -5.43
CA LYS A 175 0.60 31.30 -5.48
C LYS A 175 1.09 30.01 -6.15
N GLN A 176 1.76 30.12 -7.30
CA GLN A 176 2.31 28.96 -7.99
C GLN A 176 3.36 28.23 -7.12
N LEU A 177 4.28 28.97 -6.50
CA LEU A 177 5.29 28.37 -5.62
C LEU A 177 4.69 27.74 -4.37
N ALA A 178 3.59 28.28 -3.84
CA ALA A 178 2.89 27.71 -2.70
C ALA A 178 2.27 26.35 -3.09
N LEU A 179 1.54 26.28 -4.21
CA LEU A 179 0.96 25.03 -4.71
C LEU A 179 2.05 23.98 -5.01
N ASP A 180 3.11 24.38 -5.69
CA ASP A 180 4.23 23.50 -6.04
C ASP A 180 4.96 22.93 -4.79
N ARG A 181 4.95 23.67 -3.68
CA ARG A 181 5.53 23.24 -2.38
C ARG A 181 4.58 22.32 -1.63
N GLU A 182 3.30 22.65 -1.59
CA GLU A 182 2.28 21.83 -0.96
C GLU A 182 2.21 20.44 -1.61
N GLU A 183 2.19 20.40 -2.94
CA GLU A 183 2.23 19.13 -3.67
C GLU A 183 3.50 18.35 -3.34
N ALA A 184 4.67 19.01 -3.31
CA ALA A 184 5.90 18.33 -2.99
C ALA A 184 6.01 17.81 -1.56
N GLN A 185 5.41 18.53 -0.62
CA GLN A 185 5.34 18.10 0.77
C GLN A 185 4.43 16.87 0.87
N LYS A 186 3.23 16.92 0.28
CA LYS A 186 2.29 15.79 0.26
C LYS A 186 2.91 14.50 -0.29
N ILE A 187 3.75 14.61 -1.32
CA ILE A 187 4.43 13.43 -1.91
C ILE A 187 5.43 12.81 -0.92
N GLN A 188 6.16 13.65 -0.17
CA GLN A 188 7.09 13.17 0.85
C GLN A 188 6.34 12.59 2.05
N ASP A 189 5.25 13.24 2.47
CA ASP A 189 4.39 12.77 3.56
C ASP A 189 3.77 11.41 3.23
N ASP A 190 3.15 11.27 2.05
CA ASP A 190 2.58 10.00 1.56
C ASP A 190 3.66 8.90 1.54
N ARG A 191 4.89 9.22 1.10
CA ARG A 191 6.01 8.26 1.10
C ARG A 191 6.31 7.77 2.52
N ASP A 192 6.48 8.69 3.47
CA ASP A 192 6.86 8.34 4.84
C ASP A 192 5.72 7.61 5.58
N GLU A 193 4.47 7.98 5.29
CA GLU A 193 3.28 7.25 5.74
C GLU A 193 3.27 5.81 5.22
N PHE A 194 3.51 5.59 3.92
CA PHE A 194 3.55 4.24 3.34
C PHE A 194 4.67 3.38 3.92
N LEU A 195 5.84 3.98 4.22
CA LEU A 195 6.92 3.28 4.91
C LEU A 195 6.50 2.86 6.32
N SER A 196 5.88 3.77 7.07
CA SER A 196 5.38 3.48 8.42
C SER A 196 4.35 2.35 8.41
N LEU A 197 3.38 2.38 7.49
CA LEU A 197 2.38 1.32 7.33
C LEU A 197 3.01 -0.02 6.93
N ALA A 198 4.02 0.00 6.06
CA ALA A 198 4.75 -1.20 5.66
C ALA A 198 5.47 -1.84 6.85
N LEU A 199 6.20 -1.04 7.62
CA LEU A 199 6.92 -1.48 8.81
C LEU A 199 5.96 -2.06 9.86
N GLU A 200 4.87 -1.36 10.17
CA GLU A 200 3.86 -1.83 11.12
C GLU A 200 3.19 -3.14 10.66
N GLY A 201 2.85 -3.26 9.38
CA GLY A 201 2.25 -4.48 8.83
C GLY A 201 3.24 -5.66 8.85
N TYR A 202 4.51 -5.44 8.52
CA TYR A 202 5.54 -6.48 8.60
C TYR A 202 5.77 -6.93 10.04
N GLN A 203 5.90 -5.98 10.99
CA GLN A 203 5.99 -6.27 12.42
C GLN A 203 4.81 -7.16 12.87
N ARG A 204 3.57 -6.73 12.61
CA ARG A 204 2.37 -7.50 12.99
C ARG A 204 2.35 -8.89 12.36
N SER A 205 2.78 -9.01 11.10
CA SER A 205 2.84 -10.32 10.43
C SER A 205 3.83 -11.28 11.09
N LEU A 206 4.96 -10.77 11.59
CA LEU A 206 5.98 -11.56 12.29
C LEU A 206 5.57 -11.93 13.71
N VAL A 207 4.93 -11.03 14.44
CA VAL A 207 4.47 -11.30 15.82
C VAL A 207 3.42 -12.41 15.83
N VAL A 208 2.52 -12.42 14.85
CA VAL A 208 1.56 -13.51 14.66
C VAL A 208 2.27 -14.79 14.22
N GLY A 209 3.31 -14.66 13.40
CA GLY A 209 4.06 -15.77 12.81
C GLY A 209 3.28 -16.49 11.70
N GLY A 210 4.02 -17.16 10.81
CA GLY A 210 3.42 -17.99 9.78
C GLY A 210 4.26 -18.15 8.52
N LYS A 211 3.57 -18.35 7.39
CA LYS A 211 4.20 -18.71 6.11
C LYS A 211 5.20 -17.67 5.59
N TYR A 212 5.05 -16.41 5.97
CA TYR A 212 5.79 -15.30 5.38
C TYR A 212 6.99 -14.85 6.20
N ASP A 213 7.26 -15.46 7.36
CA ASP A 213 8.22 -14.96 8.34
C ASP A 213 9.62 -14.72 7.74
N LEU A 214 10.18 -15.71 7.04
CA LEU A 214 11.48 -15.57 6.39
C LEU A 214 11.50 -14.41 5.38
N GLN A 215 10.46 -14.28 4.56
CA GLN A 215 10.37 -13.20 3.57
C GLN A 215 10.31 -11.83 4.24
N VAL A 216 9.60 -11.72 5.35
CA VAL A 216 9.46 -10.48 6.11
C VAL A 216 10.76 -10.14 6.83
N VAL A 217 11.44 -11.12 7.44
CA VAL A 217 12.76 -10.92 8.07
C VAL A 217 13.76 -10.34 7.06
N PHE A 218 13.94 -10.99 5.90
CA PHE A 218 14.86 -10.47 4.88
C PHE A 218 14.48 -9.07 4.40
N ARG A 219 13.17 -8.80 4.28
CA ARG A 219 12.68 -7.48 3.88
C ARG A 219 12.99 -6.41 4.92
N LEU A 220 12.75 -6.68 6.20
CA LEU A 220 13.02 -5.76 7.30
C LEU A 220 14.51 -5.49 7.45
N VAL A 221 15.35 -6.53 7.35
CA VAL A 221 16.81 -6.40 7.36
C VAL A 221 17.29 -5.53 6.19
N SER A 222 16.75 -5.75 4.98
CA SER A 222 17.06 -4.90 3.82
C SER A 222 16.62 -3.45 4.03
N LEU A 223 15.43 -3.21 4.60
CA LEU A 223 14.95 -1.86 4.95
C LEU A 223 15.86 -1.20 5.99
N TRP A 224 16.29 -1.94 7.00
CA TRP A 224 17.20 -1.47 8.04
C TRP A 224 18.52 -0.98 7.45
N PHE A 225 19.23 -1.83 6.71
CA PHE A 225 20.52 -1.45 6.12
C PHE A 225 20.43 -0.29 5.14
N ASN A 226 19.34 -0.18 4.38
CA ASN A 226 19.20 0.91 3.41
C ASN A 226 18.74 2.23 4.04
N LEU A 227 18.05 2.19 5.18
CA LEU A 227 17.36 3.36 5.75
C LEU A 227 17.64 3.56 7.25
N PHE A 228 18.77 3.05 7.77
CA PHE A 228 19.13 3.12 9.20
C PHE A 228 19.19 4.56 9.74
N SER A 229 19.49 5.54 8.89
CA SER A 229 19.50 6.97 9.28
C SER A 229 18.09 7.53 9.56
N ARG A 230 17.02 6.84 9.12
CA ARG A 230 15.64 7.29 9.34
C ARG A 230 15.15 6.78 10.70
N LYS A 231 14.89 7.71 11.61
CA LYS A 231 14.38 7.42 12.97
C LYS A 231 13.18 6.46 12.99
N GLN A 232 12.20 6.64 12.10
CA GLN A 232 11.01 5.76 12.03
C GLN A 232 11.37 4.28 11.78
N VAL A 233 12.44 4.00 11.03
CA VAL A 233 12.89 2.64 10.75
C VAL A 233 13.58 2.08 11.99
N VAL A 234 14.47 2.85 12.63
CA VAL A 234 15.14 2.49 13.90
C VAL A 234 14.13 2.12 14.98
N ASP A 235 13.19 3.01 15.23
CA ASP A 235 12.19 2.83 16.27
C ASP A 235 11.33 1.58 16.00
N SER A 236 10.97 1.34 14.73
CA SER A 236 10.22 0.14 14.33
C SER A 236 11.03 -1.15 14.46
N MET A 237 12.31 -1.17 14.08
CA MET A 237 13.16 -2.36 14.21
C MET A 237 13.39 -2.72 15.67
N ILE A 238 13.66 -1.74 16.53
CA ILE A 238 13.80 -1.94 17.98
C ILE A 238 12.50 -2.51 18.57
N LYS A 239 11.35 -1.93 18.18
CA LYS A 239 10.03 -2.41 18.64
C LYS A 239 9.77 -3.85 18.20
N THR A 240 10.01 -4.15 16.91
CA THR A 240 9.83 -5.50 16.34
C THR A 240 10.72 -6.51 17.03
N THR A 241 11.97 -6.16 17.31
CA THR A 241 12.93 -7.04 17.99
C THR A 241 12.45 -7.40 19.40
N LYS A 242 11.98 -6.41 20.19
CA LYS A 242 11.42 -6.66 21.53
C LYS A 242 10.21 -7.60 21.49
N GLU A 243 9.30 -7.40 20.54
CA GLU A 243 8.08 -8.21 20.45
C GLU A 243 8.36 -9.62 19.90
N VAL A 244 9.21 -9.78 18.88
CA VAL A 244 9.48 -11.09 18.26
C VAL A 244 10.38 -11.98 19.13
N ILE A 245 11.35 -11.39 19.87
CA ILE A 245 12.19 -12.14 20.83
C ILE A 245 11.34 -12.82 21.91
N SER A 246 10.20 -12.22 22.25
CA SER A 246 9.29 -12.74 23.27
C SER A 246 8.55 -14.02 22.82
N PHE A 247 8.50 -14.34 21.51
CA PHE A 247 7.58 -15.34 20.96
C PHE A 247 8.20 -16.40 20.03
N SER A 248 9.46 -16.31 19.58
CA SER A 248 9.97 -17.23 18.53
C SER A 248 11.46 -17.60 18.59
N SER A 249 11.78 -18.83 18.16
CA SER A 249 13.14 -19.37 17.94
C SER A 249 13.94 -18.67 16.83
N ILE A 250 13.33 -17.76 16.08
CA ILE A 250 13.98 -16.87 15.07
C ILE A 250 14.86 -15.80 15.77
N SER A 251 14.76 -15.70 17.10
CA SER A 251 15.44 -14.72 17.96
C SER A 251 16.93 -14.52 17.68
N LEU A 252 17.73 -15.57 17.45
CA LEU A 252 19.18 -15.39 17.34
C LEU A 252 19.61 -14.59 16.09
N PHE A 253 18.94 -14.79 14.96
CA PHE A 253 19.35 -14.13 13.70
C PHE A 253 19.00 -12.64 13.72
N LEU A 254 17.83 -12.29 14.25
CA LEU A 254 17.40 -10.90 14.43
C LEU A 254 18.25 -10.19 15.49
N LEU A 255 18.58 -10.87 16.59
CA LEU A 255 19.37 -10.30 17.67
C LEU A 255 20.81 -9.98 17.21
N VAL A 256 21.44 -10.83 16.41
CA VAL A 256 22.78 -10.55 15.84
C VAL A 256 22.74 -9.42 14.81
N LEU A 257 21.72 -9.39 13.93
CA LEU A 257 21.61 -8.35 12.91
C LEU A 257 21.28 -6.96 13.45
N PHE A 258 20.44 -6.86 14.49
CA PHE A 258 20.06 -5.59 15.09
C PHE A 258 20.97 -5.13 16.24
N SER A 259 21.89 -5.98 16.72
CA SER A 259 22.94 -5.58 17.69
C SER A 259 24.23 -5.10 17.03
N LEU A 260 24.34 -5.21 15.70
CA LEU A 260 25.48 -4.63 14.98
C LEU A 260 25.43 -3.10 15.10
N PRO A 261 26.49 -2.45 15.60
CA PRO A 261 26.56 -1.00 15.60
C PRO A 261 26.67 -0.54 14.14
N CYS A 262 25.63 0.14 13.65
CA CYS A 262 25.76 1.03 12.50
C CYS A 262 26.18 2.42 12.99
#